data_AF-A0A3S0BT52-F1
#
_entry.id   AF-A0A3S0BT52-F1
#
_cell.length_a   1.000
_cell.length_b   1.000
_cell.length_c   1.000
_cell.angle_alpha   90.00
_cell.angle_beta   90.00
_cell.angle_gamma   90.00
#
_symmetry.space_group_name_H-M   'P 1'
#
loop_
_entity.id
_entity.type
_entity.pdbx_description
1 polymer ?
#
loop_
_entity_poly.entity_id
_entity_poly.type
_entity_poly.pdbx_seq_one_letter_code
_entity_poly.pdbx_strand_id
1 'polypeptide(L)'
;MIHKYNFYGLIMLMLSFATQSYAVIQWSGSSMTSAADENFIIQGDCVMPYNQDIYIEAYNADVFITLTDDATIQANNLNNDNIRHGIFIQVLYPYTVTIYIPKKLAFKGGAGNPTQPICIYLEGNGNIQWVLEDSPDAQLSFTADDNSGGTELWTRFSTIFPLTSPTTPNVSFEITRAGQIHFGKRSKWGYQVFSNYNLNTQTNLEHHNPYRINFGNDAKYALQIINF
;
A
#
# COMPACT_ATOMS: atom_id res chain seq x y z
N MET A 1 22.34 -8.25 62.29
CA MET A 1 20.92 -8.05 61.99
C MET A 1 20.82 -6.83 61.06
N ILE A 2 20.94 -7.02 59.74
CA ILE A 2 20.79 -5.97 58.71
C ILE A 2 20.15 -6.63 57.47
N HIS A 3 19.20 -5.92 56.87
CA HIS A 3 18.09 -6.41 56.05
C HIS A 3 18.46 -7.02 54.69
N LYS A 4 17.82 -8.16 54.39
CA LYS A 4 17.68 -8.75 53.04
C LYS A 4 16.36 -8.30 52.42
N TYR A 5 16.29 -7.15 51.77
CA TYR A 5 15.17 -6.82 50.88
C TYR A 5 15.66 -5.89 49.77
N ASN A 6 15.04 -6.01 48.58
CA ASN A 6 15.18 -5.18 47.37
C ASN A 6 16.01 -5.75 46.21
N PHE A 7 15.69 -6.98 45.77
CA PHE A 7 16.08 -7.44 44.42
C PHE A 7 14.92 -8.13 43.66
N TYR A 8 13.68 -7.72 43.94
CA TYR A 8 12.50 -8.21 43.21
C TYR A 8 11.73 -7.12 42.45
N GLY A 9 12.11 -5.83 42.61
CA GLY A 9 11.41 -4.71 41.98
C GLY A 9 11.79 -4.45 40.51
N LEU A 10 12.94 -4.94 40.04
CA LEU A 10 13.42 -4.65 38.68
C LEU A 10 12.94 -5.67 37.64
N ILE A 11 12.55 -6.88 38.06
CA ILE A 11 12.14 -7.96 37.14
C ILE A 11 10.67 -7.79 36.71
N MET A 12 9.83 -7.06 37.46
CA MET A 12 8.43 -6.80 37.05
C MET A 12 8.27 -5.66 36.03
N LEU A 13 9.26 -4.78 35.83
CA LEU A 13 9.13 -3.66 34.89
C LEU A 13 9.40 -4.04 33.42
N MET A 14 9.87 -5.27 33.16
CA MET A 14 10.17 -5.75 31.80
C MET A 14 9.11 -6.69 31.22
N LEU A 15 8.06 -7.04 31.97
CA LEU A 15 7.02 -7.97 31.52
C LEU A 15 5.79 -7.27 30.89
N SER A 16 5.80 -5.95 30.78
CA SER A 16 4.72 -5.15 30.18
C SER A 16 5.03 -4.64 28.78
N PHE A 17 6.09 -5.11 28.12
CA PHE A 17 6.09 -5.21 26.66
C PHE A 17 5.24 -6.42 26.29
N ALA A 18 3.95 -6.36 26.63
CA ALA A 18 2.96 -7.18 25.96
C ALA A 18 3.15 -6.85 24.49
N THR A 19 3.75 -7.78 23.75
CA THR A 19 3.64 -7.84 22.31
C THR A 19 2.16 -7.69 22.03
N GLN A 20 1.73 -6.52 21.57
CA GLN A 20 0.39 -6.38 21.03
C GLN A 20 0.37 -7.41 19.91
N SER A 21 -0.37 -8.49 20.15
CA SER A 21 -0.65 -9.50 19.15
C SER A 21 -1.62 -8.82 18.19
N TYR A 22 -1.08 -8.05 17.26
CA TYR A 22 -1.83 -7.50 16.15
C TYR A 22 -2.47 -8.68 15.41
N ALA A 23 -3.79 -8.65 15.27
CA ALA A 23 -4.51 -9.62 14.50
C ALA A 23 -4.00 -9.57 13.06
N VAL A 24 -3.63 -10.72 12.51
CA VAL A 24 -3.23 -10.79 11.11
C VAL A 24 -4.49 -10.88 10.25
N ILE A 25 -4.73 -9.88 9.41
CA ILE A 25 -5.82 -9.86 8.44
C ILE A 25 -5.39 -10.66 7.22
N GLN A 26 -6.22 -11.62 6.81
CA GLN A 26 -5.95 -12.41 5.62
C GLN A 26 -6.83 -11.95 4.45
N TRP A 27 -6.19 -11.57 3.34
CA TRP A 27 -6.83 -11.36 2.06
C TRP A 27 -6.73 -12.60 1.18
N SER A 28 -7.89 -13.10 0.74
CA SER A 28 -7.98 -14.19 -0.24
C SER A 28 -9.38 -14.25 -0.85
N GLY A 29 -9.49 -14.55 -2.15
CA GLY A 29 -10.76 -14.62 -2.85
C GLY A 29 -11.55 -13.30 -2.73
N SER A 30 -12.76 -13.35 -2.20
CA SER A 30 -13.58 -12.15 -1.96
C SER A 30 -13.41 -11.55 -0.55
N SER A 31 -12.50 -12.10 0.27
CA SER A 31 -12.24 -11.63 1.63
C SER A 31 -11.19 -10.54 1.58
N MET A 32 -11.60 -9.32 1.24
CA MET A 32 -10.76 -8.13 1.37
C MET A 32 -11.43 -7.15 2.33
N THR A 33 -10.76 -6.83 3.43
CA THR A 33 -11.27 -5.92 4.46
C THR A 33 -10.25 -4.85 4.80
N SER A 34 -10.75 -3.72 5.28
CA SER A 34 -9.92 -2.65 5.82
C SER A 34 -9.46 -2.98 7.24
N ALA A 35 -8.30 -2.50 7.65
CA ALA A 35 -7.85 -2.51 9.04
C ALA A 35 -6.80 -1.43 9.31
N ALA A 36 -6.71 -1.04 10.59
CA ALA A 36 -5.73 -0.09 11.10
C ALA A 36 -4.81 -0.78 12.09
N ASP A 37 -3.51 -0.51 11.98
CA ASP A 37 -2.47 -1.00 12.87
C ASP A 37 -2.34 -2.54 12.91
N GLU A 38 -2.86 -3.22 11.88
CA GLU A 38 -2.85 -4.67 11.77
C GLU A 38 -2.01 -5.14 10.58
N ASN A 39 -1.34 -6.28 10.72
CA ASN A 39 -0.59 -6.90 9.63
C ASN A 39 -1.54 -7.59 8.65
N PHE A 40 -1.13 -7.67 7.38
CA PHE A 40 -1.90 -8.34 6.32
C PHE A 40 -1.12 -9.49 5.70
N ILE A 41 -1.83 -10.57 5.37
CA ILE A 41 -1.35 -11.64 4.50
C ILE A 41 -2.20 -11.65 3.23
N ILE A 42 -1.57 -11.52 2.07
CA ILE A 42 -2.20 -11.73 0.76
C ILE A 42 -1.93 -13.17 0.32
N GLN A 43 -2.99 -13.97 0.23
CA GLN A 43 -2.92 -15.37 -0.15
C GLN A 43 -3.80 -15.65 -1.38
N GLY A 44 -3.17 -15.67 -2.55
CA GLY A 44 -3.82 -15.88 -3.83
C GLY A 44 -4.61 -14.68 -4.34
N ASP A 45 -5.35 -14.89 -5.42
CA ASP A 45 -6.13 -13.84 -6.07
C ASP A 45 -7.19 -13.25 -5.13
N CYS A 46 -7.35 -11.93 -5.20
CA CYS A 46 -8.26 -11.16 -4.36
C CYS A 46 -9.17 -10.28 -5.22
N VAL A 47 -10.46 -10.23 -4.89
CA VAL A 47 -11.46 -9.38 -5.53
C VAL A 47 -11.95 -8.37 -4.51
N MET A 48 -11.81 -7.08 -4.82
CA MET A 48 -12.29 -6.02 -3.95
C MET A 48 -13.80 -6.13 -3.74
N PRO A 49 -14.34 -5.82 -2.55
CA PRO A 49 -15.77 -5.85 -2.32
C PRO A 49 -16.49 -4.80 -3.18
N TYR A 50 -17.75 -5.08 -3.51
CA TYR A 50 -18.59 -4.17 -4.28
C TYR A 50 -18.81 -2.85 -3.51
N ASN A 51 -18.63 -1.71 -4.19
CA ASN A 51 -18.84 -0.37 -3.65
C ASN A 51 -18.10 -0.07 -2.33
N GLN A 52 -16.92 -0.67 -2.16
CA GLN A 52 -16.12 -0.46 -0.97
C GLN A 52 -14.69 -0.08 -1.33
N ASP A 53 -14.25 1.01 -0.72
CA ASP A 53 -12.84 1.36 -0.63
C ASP A 53 -12.18 0.53 0.48
N ILE A 54 -10.94 0.12 0.25
CA ILE A 54 -10.15 -0.66 1.20
C ILE A 54 -9.10 0.24 1.81
N TYR A 55 -9.06 0.31 3.14
CA TYR A 55 -8.10 1.10 3.90
C TYR A 55 -7.11 0.19 4.62
N ILE A 56 -5.83 0.48 4.45
CA ILE A 56 -4.72 -0.10 5.21
C ILE A 56 -4.05 1.06 5.93
N GLU A 57 -4.19 1.10 7.24
CA GLU A 57 -3.82 2.27 8.04
C GLU A 57 -2.73 1.91 9.05
N ALA A 58 -1.71 2.76 9.18
CA ALA A 58 -0.64 2.65 10.17
C ALA A 58 -0.57 3.96 10.96
N TYR A 59 -1.30 4.02 12.06
CA TYR A 59 -1.49 5.19 12.91
C TYR A 59 -0.78 5.08 14.26
N ASN A 60 -0.62 3.86 14.76
CA ASN A 60 -0.06 3.55 16.08
C ASN A 60 0.95 2.39 16.03
N ALA A 61 1.07 1.70 14.89
CA ALA A 61 2.00 0.60 14.69
C ALA A 61 2.53 0.55 13.26
N ASP A 62 3.70 -0.08 13.09
CA ASP A 62 4.15 -0.49 11.77
C ASP A 62 3.26 -1.63 11.25
N VAL A 63 2.94 -1.58 9.97
CA VAL A 63 2.07 -2.56 9.29
C VAL A 63 2.87 -3.27 8.21
N PHE A 64 2.89 -4.60 8.27
CA PHE A 64 3.49 -5.46 7.26
C PHE A 64 2.41 -6.12 6.42
N ILE A 65 2.53 -6.00 5.11
CA ILE A 65 1.68 -6.68 4.13
C ILE A 65 2.57 -7.72 3.45
N THR A 66 2.31 -8.99 3.73
CA THR A 66 3.12 -10.10 3.23
C THR A 66 2.36 -10.89 2.18
N LEU A 67 2.97 -11.06 1.01
CA LEU A 67 2.44 -11.92 -0.04
C LEU A 67 2.97 -13.36 0.13
N THR A 68 2.08 -14.34 0.29
CA THR A 68 2.48 -15.74 0.46
C THR A 68 2.41 -16.55 -0.84
N ASP A 69 1.56 -16.14 -1.80
CA ASP A 69 1.36 -16.80 -3.10
C ASP A 69 1.34 -15.77 -4.23
N ASP A 70 1.51 -16.20 -5.49
CA ASP A 70 1.22 -15.32 -6.62
C ASP A 70 -0.23 -14.83 -6.49
N ALA A 71 -0.46 -13.52 -6.65
CA ALA A 71 -1.76 -12.92 -6.44
C ALA A 71 -2.07 -11.81 -7.43
N THR A 72 -3.32 -11.78 -7.89
CA THR A 72 -3.94 -10.65 -8.58
C THR A 72 -4.99 -10.01 -7.67
N ILE A 73 -4.83 -8.73 -7.34
CA ILE A 73 -5.87 -7.91 -6.74
C ILE A 73 -6.65 -7.22 -7.85
N GLN A 74 -7.94 -7.54 -7.94
CA GLN A 74 -8.83 -7.03 -8.97
C GLN A 74 -10.04 -6.29 -8.39
N ALA A 75 -10.44 -5.19 -9.01
CA ALA A 75 -11.73 -4.58 -8.72
C ALA A 75 -12.89 -5.52 -9.12
N ASN A 76 -13.99 -5.52 -8.36
CA ASN A 76 -15.17 -6.30 -8.74
C ASN A 76 -15.74 -5.80 -10.09
N ASN A 77 -16.36 -6.71 -10.84
CA ASN A 77 -16.99 -6.40 -12.11
C ASN A 77 -18.22 -5.49 -11.88
N LEU A 78 -18.07 -4.20 -12.17
CA LEU A 78 -19.17 -3.25 -12.09
C LEU A 78 -19.82 -3.10 -13.47
N ASN A 79 -21.00 -3.70 -13.63
CA ASN A 79 -21.95 -3.28 -14.64
C ASN A 79 -22.34 -1.81 -14.36
N ASN A 80 -21.85 -0.88 -15.17
CA ASN A 80 -22.38 0.48 -15.38
C ASN A 80 -22.40 1.52 -14.23
N ASP A 81 -22.03 1.17 -13.00
CA ASP A 81 -21.97 2.18 -11.95
C ASP A 81 -20.58 2.81 -11.95
N ASN A 82 -20.46 4.13 -12.19
CA ASN A 82 -19.21 4.93 -12.22
C ASN A 82 -18.46 4.98 -10.85
N ILE A 83 -18.53 3.91 -10.08
CA ILE A 83 -18.01 3.81 -8.73
C ILE A 83 -16.53 3.45 -8.85
N ARG A 84 -15.68 4.36 -8.36
CA ARG A 84 -14.24 4.13 -8.28
C ARG A 84 -13.96 3.18 -7.13
N HIS A 85 -13.09 2.20 -7.38
CA HIS A 85 -12.54 1.33 -6.35
C HIS A 85 -11.16 1.84 -5.95
N GLY A 86 -10.99 2.19 -4.68
CA GLY A 86 -9.73 2.64 -4.11
C GLY A 86 -9.15 1.67 -3.08
N ILE A 87 -7.84 1.44 -3.15
CA ILE A 87 -7.04 0.94 -2.03
C ILE A 87 -6.29 2.14 -1.47
N PHE A 88 -6.51 2.47 -0.20
CA PHE A 88 -5.89 3.57 0.50
C PHE A 88 -4.87 3.02 1.50
N ILE A 89 -3.61 3.41 1.33
CA ILE A 89 -2.53 3.09 2.24
C ILE A 89 -2.16 4.39 2.95
N GLN A 90 -2.55 4.48 4.22
CA GLN A 90 -2.46 5.71 5.01
C GLN A 90 -1.49 5.51 6.17
N VAL A 91 -0.46 6.35 6.26
CA VAL A 91 0.60 6.18 7.27
C VAL A 91 0.94 7.47 8.00
N LEU A 92 0.99 7.41 9.32
CA LEU A 92 1.41 8.51 10.17
C LEU A 92 2.84 8.31 10.66
N TYR A 93 3.62 9.38 10.70
CA TYR A 93 4.94 9.37 11.35
C TYR A 93 4.79 9.00 12.84
N PRO A 94 5.65 8.12 13.40
CA PRO A 94 6.88 7.56 12.83
C PRO A 94 6.72 6.21 12.09
N TYR A 95 5.49 5.77 11.88
CA TYR A 95 5.20 4.41 11.42
C TYR A 95 5.46 4.19 9.94
N THR A 96 5.51 2.91 9.59
CA THR A 96 5.78 2.42 8.24
C THR A 96 4.74 1.38 7.82
N VAL A 97 4.28 1.47 6.57
CA VAL A 97 3.64 0.34 5.88
C VAL A 97 4.68 -0.30 4.97
N THR A 98 5.03 -1.56 5.22
CA THR A 98 5.95 -2.33 4.38
C THR A 98 5.18 -3.40 3.60
N ILE A 99 5.18 -3.28 2.28
CA ILE A 99 4.59 -4.25 1.36
C ILE A 99 5.70 -5.12 0.82
N TYR A 100 5.72 -6.37 1.28
CA TYR A 100 6.75 -7.33 0.97
C TYR A 100 6.29 -8.31 -0.11
N ILE A 101 7.04 -8.35 -1.21
CA ILE A 101 6.68 -8.98 -2.48
C ILE A 101 7.78 -9.98 -2.86
N PRO A 102 7.77 -11.20 -2.31
CA PRO A 102 8.69 -12.27 -2.68
C PRO A 102 8.24 -13.06 -3.94
N LYS A 103 7.02 -12.80 -4.41
CA LYS A 103 6.32 -13.48 -5.52
C LYS A 103 5.68 -12.47 -6.47
N LYS A 104 4.82 -12.90 -7.40
CA LYS A 104 4.14 -11.98 -8.32
C LYS A 104 2.92 -11.35 -7.66
N LEU A 105 2.92 -10.02 -7.55
CA LEU A 105 1.75 -9.23 -7.19
C LEU A 105 1.29 -8.42 -8.39
N ALA A 106 0.05 -8.62 -8.81
CA ALA A 106 -0.58 -7.83 -9.86
C ALA A 106 -1.79 -7.06 -9.31
N PHE A 107 -1.89 -5.79 -9.66
CA PHE A 107 -3.13 -5.03 -9.55
C PHE A 107 -3.76 -4.94 -10.93
N LYS A 108 -5.09 -5.10 -11.01
CA LYS A 108 -5.83 -5.10 -12.26
C LYS A 108 -7.18 -4.39 -12.11
N GLY A 109 -7.56 -3.60 -13.11
CA GLY A 109 -8.88 -2.96 -13.11
C GLY A 109 -10.04 -3.96 -13.17
N GLY A 110 -11.25 -3.46 -12.89
CA GLY A 110 -12.46 -4.28 -12.90
C GLY A 110 -12.74 -4.88 -14.28
N ALA A 111 -13.04 -6.17 -14.33
CA ALA A 111 -13.49 -6.81 -15.57
C ALA A 111 -14.80 -6.17 -16.05
N GLY A 112 -15.03 -6.11 -17.36
CA GLY A 112 -16.28 -5.63 -17.95
C GLY A 112 -16.35 -4.12 -18.19
N ASN A 113 -15.46 -3.33 -17.59
CA ASN A 113 -15.43 -1.88 -17.77
C ASN A 113 -14.04 -1.36 -18.16
N PRO A 114 -13.77 -1.13 -19.47
CA PRO A 114 -12.45 -0.76 -19.98
C PRO A 114 -11.94 0.62 -19.53
N THR A 115 -12.80 1.45 -18.97
CA THR A 115 -12.50 2.83 -18.56
C THR A 115 -12.36 3.00 -17.05
N GLN A 116 -12.72 1.98 -16.26
CA GLN A 116 -12.76 2.08 -14.80
C GLN A 116 -11.49 1.49 -14.17
N PRO A 117 -10.51 2.32 -13.76
CA PRO A 117 -9.33 1.81 -13.08
C PRO A 117 -9.66 1.38 -11.64
N ILE A 118 -8.80 0.53 -11.09
CA ILE A 118 -8.56 0.48 -9.64
C ILE A 118 -7.50 1.54 -9.31
N CYS A 119 -7.76 2.33 -8.27
CA CYS A 119 -6.82 3.33 -7.80
C CYS A 119 -6.16 2.86 -6.50
N ILE A 120 -4.86 3.08 -6.37
CA ILE A 120 -4.09 2.81 -5.16
C ILE A 120 -3.53 4.16 -4.70
N TYR A 121 -3.98 4.60 -3.54
CA TYR A 121 -3.70 5.91 -2.97
C TYR A 121 -2.72 5.77 -1.82
N LEU A 122 -1.58 6.43 -1.93
CA LEU A 122 -0.55 6.50 -0.91
C LEU A 122 -0.65 7.85 -0.22
N GLU A 123 -1.00 7.87 1.06
CA GLU A 123 -1.32 9.10 1.81
C GLU A 123 -0.65 9.12 3.20
N GLY A 124 -0.53 10.33 3.77
CA GLY A 124 -0.01 10.52 5.13
C GLY A 124 1.35 11.22 5.19
N ASN A 125 2.11 11.01 6.26
CA ASN A 125 3.42 11.63 6.50
C ASN A 125 4.48 10.66 7.06
N GLY A 126 4.13 9.39 7.25
CA GLY A 126 5.08 8.33 7.56
C GLY A 126 5.70 7.71 6.30
N ASN A 127 6.13 6.46 6.39
CA ASN A 127 6.83 5.77 5.31
C ASN A 127 5.96 4.67 4.66
N ILE A 128 5.99 4.56 3.34
CA ILE A 128 5.42 3.43 2.59
C ILE A 128 6.55 2.81 1.79
N GLN A 129 6.86 1.56 2.09
CA GLN A 129 7.97 0.85 1.48
C GLN A 129 7.46 -0.37 0.72
N TRP A 130 7.81 -0.47 -0.55
CA TRP A 130 7.57 -1.64 -1.39
C TRP A 130 8.89 -2.41 -1.49
N VAL A 131 8.95 -3.60 -0.90
CA VAL A 131 10.14 -4.43 -0.88
C VAL A 131 9.91 -5.60 -1.82
N LEU A 132 10.58 -5.60 -2.98
CA LEU A 132 10.60 -6.77 -3.86
C LEU A 132 11.80 -7.61 -3.47
N GLU A 133 11.53 -8.86 -3.11
CA GLU A 133 12.54 -9.71 -2.50
C GLU A 133 13.50 -10.37 -3.50
N ASP A 134 14.49 -11.09 -2.97
CA ASP A 134 15.52 -11.80 -3.71
C ASP A 134 14.98 -13.11 -4.29
N SER A 135 14.01 -12.99 -5.18
CA SER A 135 13.41 -14.09 -5.92
C SER A 135 13.30 -13.70 -7.39
N PRO A 136 13.67 -14.58 -8.34
CA PRO A 136 13.46 -14.33 -9.76
C PRO A 136 11.96 -14.16 -10.12
N ASP A 137 11.07 -14.60 -9.23
CA ASP A 137 9.62 -14.48 -9.38
C ASP A 137 9.05 -13.20 -8.75
N ALA A 138 9.84 -12.41 -8.03
CA ALA A 138 9.39 -11.16 -7.42
C ALA A 138 9.08 -10.10 -8.49
N GLN A 139 7.78 -9.82 -8.69
CA GLN A 139 7.32 -8.86 -9.69
C GLN A 139 6.13 -8.09 -9.14
N LEU A 140 6.15 -6.77 -9.35
CA LEU A 140 5.01 -5.90 -9.08
C LEU A 140 4.45 -5.39 -10.41
N SER A 141 3.19 -5.68 -10.69
CA SER A 141 2.54 -5.30 -11.94
C SER A 141 1.25 -4.53 -11.74
N PHE A 142 1.05 -3.52 -12.57
CA PHE A 142 -0.09 -2.63 -12.64
C PHE A 142 -0.66 -2.77 -14.05
N THR A 143 -1.79 -3.44 -14.25
CA THR A 143 -2.20 -3.91 -15.59
C THR A 143 -3.69 -3.80 -15.91
N ALA A 144 -4.02 -4.11 -17.16
CA ALA A 144 -5.37 -4.28 -17.70
C ALA A 144 -5.38 -5.42 -18.74
N ASP A 145 -6.46 -6.19 -18.80
CA ASP A 145 -6.79 -7.01 -19.98
C ASP A 145 -7.61 -6.19 -20.97
N ASP A 146 -7.93 -6.72 -22.15
CA ASP A 146 -8.70 -6.01 -23.18
C ASP A 146 -10.04 -5.45 -22.68
N ASN A 147 -10.71 -6.18 -21.79
CA ASN A 147 -12.03 -5.83 -21.27
C ASN A 147 -12.01 -5.27 -19.84
N SER A 148 -10.86 -4.91 -19.28
CA SER A 148 -10.77 -4.29 -17.95
C SER A 148 -10.18 -2.89 -18.02
N GLY A 149 -10.51 -2.04 -17.04
CA GLY A 149 -9.74 -0.82 -16.82
C GLY A 149 -8.30 -1.12 -16.42
N GLY A 150 -7.46 -0.08 -16.44
CA GLY A 150 -6.10 -0.16 -15.92
C GLY A 150 -6.04 0.01 -14.42
N THR A 151 -4.86 0.39 -13.95
CA THR A 151 -4.59 0.64 -12.54
C THR A 151 -3.88 1.97 -12.40
N GLU A 152 -4.18 2.70 -11.33
CA GLU A 152 -3.54 3.99 -11.09
C GLU A 152 -2.91 4.02 -9.70
N LEU A 153 -1.60 4.27 -9.62
CA LEU A 153 -0.88 4.43 -8.37
C LEU A 153 -0.60 5.92 -8.11
N TRP A 154 -1.18 6.48 -7.06
CA TRP A 154 -1.12 7.91 -6.77
C TRP A 154 -0.52 8.16 -5.39
N THR A 155 0.57 8.93 -5.33
CA THR A 155 1.00 9.57 -4.08
C THR A 155 0.23 10.88 -3.92
N ARG A 156 -0.51 11.03 -2.82
CA ARG A 156 -1.42 12.15 -2.62
C ARG A 156 -0.91 13.15 -1.60
N PHE A 157 -1.04 14.43 -1.96
CA PHE A 157 -0.99 15.54 -1.01
C PHE A 157 -2.39 15.71 -0.42
N SER A 158 -2.65 15.07 0.71
CA SER A 158 -3.96 15.07 1.35
C SER A 158 -3.83 15.28 2.86
N THR A 159 -4.90 15.79 3.47
CA THR A 159 -5.11 15.64 4.90
C THR A 159 -5.76 14.29 5.16
N ILE A 160 -5.00 13.36 5.72
CA ILE A 160 -5.60 12.19 6.37
C ILE A 160 -5.91 12.54 7.81
N PHE A 161 -7.00 12.03 8.36
CA PHE A 161 -7.25 12.16 9.80
C PHE A 161 -6.12 11.45 10.57
N PRO A 162 -5.57 12.03 11.66
CA PRO A 162 -5.97 13.25 12.36
C PRO A 162 -5.21 14.53 11.94
N LEU A 163 -4.49 14.52 10.81
CA LEU A 163 -3.68 15.65 10.36
C LEU A 163 -4.55 16.83 9.89
N THR A 164 -4.16 18.03 10.31
CA THR A 164 -4.84 19.29 9.95
C THR A 164 -4.12 20.07 8.85
N SER A 165 -3.09 19.50 8.24
CA SER A 165 -2.33 20.09 7.15
C SER A 165 -1.99 19.03 6.12
N PRO A 166 -1.82 19.38 4.83
CA PRO A 166 -1.62 18.40 3.79
C PRO A 166 -0.24 17.81 3.98
N THR A 167 -0.15 16.50 3.85
CA THR A 167 1.11 15.79 3.94
C THR A 167 1.26 14.84 2.77
N THR A 168 2.50 14.39 2.58
CA THR A 168 2.84 13.34 1.63
C THR A 168 3.68 12.27 2.33
N PRO A 169 3.38 10.99 2.06
CA PRO A 169 4.18 9.92 2.61
C PRO A 169 5.53 9.89 1.92
N ASN A 170 6.54 9.39 2.62
CA ASN A 170 7.78 8.99 2.00
C ASN A 170 7.59 7.61 1.34
N VAL A 171 7.60 7.57 0.00
CA VAL A 171 7.40 6.33 -0.76
C VAL A 171 8.73 5.84 -1.32
N SER A 172 9.06 4.57 -1.05
CA SER A 172 10.27 3.93 -1.56
C SER A 172 9.99 2.55 -2.16
N PHE A 173 10.76 2.22 -3.18
CA PHE A 173 10.88 0.88 -3.73
C PHE A 173 12.28 0.37 -3.42
N GLU A 174 12.35 -0.77 -2.74
CA GLU A 174 13.58 -1.45 -2.39
C GLU A 174 13.62 -2.81 -3.09
N ILE A 175 14.72 -3.07 -3.80
CA ILE A 175 14.91 -4.29 -4.58
C ILE A 175 16.25 -4.88 -4.16
N THR A 176 16.19 -6.06 -3.56
CA THR A 176 17.36 -6.71 -2.95
C THR A 176 18.24 -7.43 -3.98
N ARG A 177 17.72 -7.80 -5.15
CA ARG A 177 18.52 -8.21 -6.32
C ARG A 177 17.94 -7.71 -7.64
N ALA A 178 17.16 -8.55 -8.31
CA ALA A 178 16.54 -8.24 -9.59
C ALA A 178 15.03 -8.25 -9.40
N GLY A 179 14.42 -7.09 -9.58
CA GLY A 179 12.98 -6.90 -9.46
C GLY A 179 12.46 -6.08 -10.62
N GLN A 180 11.22 -6.34 -11.00
CA GLN A 180 10.55 -5.59 -12.05
C GLN A 180 9.29 -4.93 -11.50
N ILE A 181 9.19 -3.63 -11.73
CA ILE A 181 7.93 -2.89 -11.60
C ILE A 181 7.40 -2.63 -13.01
N HIS A 182 6.21 -3.14 -13.30
CA HIS A 182 5.58 -3.03 -14.60
C HIS A 182 4.30 -2.21 -14.53
N PHE A 183 4.27 -1.11 -15.26
CA PHE A 183 3.04 -0.39 -15.60
C PHE A 183 2.64 -0.78 -17.01
N GLY A 184 1.58 -1.57 -17.12
CA GLY A 184 1.05 -2.12 -18.35
C GLY A 184 -0.03 -1.24 -18.99
N LYS A 185 -0.87 -1.88 -19.81
CA LYS A 185 -1.95 -1.22 -20.56
C LYS A 185 -2.85 -0.42 -19.62
N ARG A 186 -3.20 0.82 -20.04
CA ARG A 186 -4.11 1.74 -19.33
C ARG A 186 -3.72 2.07 -17.89
N SER A 187 -2.50 1.73 -17.48
CA SER A 187 -2.04 1.95 -16.11
C SER A 187 -1.16 3.18 -16.02
N LYS A 188 -1.21 3.85 -14.87
CA LYS A 188 -0.53 5.13 -14.63
C LYS A 188 0.05 5.16 -13.23
N TRP A 189 1.02 6.03 -13.05
CA TRP A 189 1.46 6.42 -11.72
C TRP A 189 1.80 7.91 -11.69
N GLY A 190 1.79 8.49 -10.50
CA GLY A 190 2.22 9.87 -10.33
C GLY A 190 1.77 10.47 -9.01
N TYR A 191 1.61 11.79 -9.02
CA TYR A 191 1.24 12.57 -7.86
C TYR A 191 -0.12 13.22 -8.05
N GLN A 192 -0.88 13.28 -6.98
CA GLN A 192 -2.18 13.92 -6.94
C GLN A 192 -2.18 15.03 -5.87
N VAL A 193 -2.37 16.27 -6.31
CA VAL A 193 -2.42 17.46 -5.45
C VAL A 193 -3.85 17.96 -5.36
N PHE A 194 -4.38 18.08 -4.14
CA PHE A 194 -5.67 18.71 -3.91
C PHE A 194 -5.45 20.20 -3.66
N SER A 195 -5.90 21.06 -4.59
CA SER A 195 -5.59 22.49 -4.54
C SER A 195 -6.45 23.28 -3.56
N ASN A 196 -7.50 22.69 -2.97
CA ASN A 196 -8.34 23.30 -1.95
C ASN A 196 -9.12 22.25 -1.15
N TYR A 197 -9.14 22.37 0.19
CA TYR A 197 -9.82 21.43 1.11
C TYR A 197 -11.33 21.25 0.90
N ASN A 198 -11.99 22.15 0.14
CA ASN A 198 -13.44 22.17 -0.07
C ASN A 198 -13.86 22.19 -1.54
N LEU A 199 -12.92 22.21 -2.48
CA LEU A 199 -13.20 22.23 -3.91
C LEU A 199 -12.46 21.03 -4.48
N ASN A 200 -13.19 20.07 -5.03
CA ASN A 200 -12.68 18.82 -5.63
C ASN A 200 -11.75 19.03 -6.85
N THR A 201 -11.05 20.15 -6.93
CA THR A 201 -10.04 20.46 -7.93
C THR A 201 -8.77 19.69 -7.62
N GLN A 202 -8.57 18.65 -8.41
CA GLN A 202 -7.43 17.75 -8.38
C GLN A 202 -6.47 18.16 -9.50
N THR A 203 -5.19 18.36 -9.16
CA THR A 203 -4.11 18.45 -10.15
C THR A 203 -3.31 17.16 -10.12
N ASN A 204 -3.23 16.49 -11.26
CA ASN A 204 -2.41 15.31 -11.40
C ASN A 204 -1.12 15.64 -12.16
N LEU A 205 -0.01 15.19 -11.60
CA LEU A 205 1.27 15.08 -12.30
C LEU A 205 1.42 13.62 -12.68
N GLU A 206 1.05 13.29 -13.92
CA GLU A 206 0.94 11.92 -14.41
C GLU A 206 2.15 11.53 -15.26
N HIS A 207 2.63 10.29 -15.07
CA HIS A 207 3.48 9.63 -16.05
C HIS A 207 2.63 8.69 -16.91
N HIS A 208 2.54 9.02 -18.20
CA HIS A 208 1.78 8.25 -19.20
C HIS A 208 2.72 7.37 -20.02
N ASN A 209 2.38 6.08 -20.17
CA ASN A 209 2.87 5.06 -21.14
C ASN A 209 3.15 3.73 -20.42
N PRO A 210 3.18 2.58 -21.13
CA PRO A 210 3.67 1.36 -20.53
C PRO A 210 5.14 1.55 -20.14
N TYR A 211 5.42 1.52 -18.84
CA TYR A 211 6.75 1.64 -18.29
C TYR A 211 7.17 0.32 -17.67
N ARG A 212 8.39 -0.08 -17.96
CA ARG A 212 9.07 -1.14 -17.22
C ARG A 212 10.26 -0.51 -16.54
N ILE A 213 10.25 -0.49 -15.22
CA ILE A 213 11.41 -0.07 -14.44
C ILE A 213 12.12 -1.36 -14.02
N ASN A 214 13.27 -1.58 -14.64
CA ASN A 214 14.17 -2.68 -14.30
C ASN A 214 15.23 -2.15 -13.35
N PHE A 215 15.39 -2.82 -12.23
CA PHE A 215 16.39 -2.48 -11.25
C PHE A 215 17.51 -3.52 -11.28
N GLY A 216 18.75 -3.05 -11.20
CA GLY A 216 19.90 -3.92 -10.96
C GLY A 216 20.01 -4.28 -9.47
N ASN A 217 20.96 -5.18 -9.16
CA ASN A 217 21.19 -5.66 -7.79
C ASN A 217 21.35 -4.52 -6.78
N ASP A 218 20.66 -4.66 -5.63
CA ASP A 218 20.72 -3.75 -4.48
C ASP A 218 20.30 -2.29 -4.80
N ALA A 219 19.34 -2.10 -5.70
CA ALA A 219 18.83 -0.78 -6.03
C ALA A 219 17.73 -0.31 -5.07
N LYS A 220 17.82 0.97 -4.69
CA LYS A 220 16.74 1.68 -3.99
C LYS A 220 16.30 2.87 -4.83
N TYR A 221 15.00 3.06 -4.95
CA TYR A 221 14.41 4.21 -5.61
C TYR A 221 13.40 4.85 -4.68
N ALA A 222 13.66 6.10 -4.33
CA ALA A 222 12.72 6.92 -3.59
C ALA A 222 11.92 7.75 -4.58
N LEU A 223 10.59 7.69 -4.46
CA LEU A 223 9.73 8.70 -5.03
C LEU A 223 9.75 9.90 -4.09
N GLN A 224 10.83 10.70 -4.19
CA GLN A 224 10.96 11.91 -3.39
C GLN A 224 10.47 13.12 -4.20
N ILE A 225 9.47 13.81 -3.67
CA ILE A 225 9.01 15.07 -4.23
C ILE A 225 9.95 16.17 -3.73
N ILE A 226 10.63 16.84 -4.65
CA ILE A 226 11.33 18.08 -4.35
C ILE A 226 10.24 19.15 -4.24
N ASN A 227 10.01 19.68 -3.03
CA ASN A 227 9.07 20.78 -2.82
C ASN A 227 9.45 21.96 -3.73
N PHE A 228 8.50 22.41 -4.57
CA PHE A 228 8.62 23.63 -5.35
C PHE A 228 8.03 24.81 -4.59
#